data_AF-A0A396NME3-F1
#
_entry.id   AF-A0A396NME3-F1
#
_cell.length_a   1.000
_cell.length_b   1.000
_cell.length_c   1.000
_cell.angle_alpha   90.00
_cell.angle_beta   90.00
_cell.angle_gamma   90.00
#
_symmetry.space_group_name_H-M   'P 1'
#
loop_
_entity.id
_entity.type
_entity.pdbx_description
1 polymer ?
#
loop_
_entity_poly.entity_id
_entity_poly.type
_entity_poly.pdbx_seq_one_letter_code
_entity_poly.pdbx_strand_id
1 'polypeptide(L)' 'MWKEGIIGIPTKNGEYKKVKYWVKHFDEPSEDYGINGGKISKLSLKMDGKWIANYDRGWDIKPTCKEAEMALCILLNEHN' A
#
# COMPACT_ATOMS: atom_id res chain seq x y z
N MET A 1 -3.39 8.39 -11.53
CA MET A 1 -2.28 7.75 -12.25
C MET A 1 -1.77 6.52 -11.50
N TRP A 2 -1.03 5.64 -12.19
CA TRP A 2 -0.33 4.51 -11.55
C TRP A 2 1.05 4.96 -11.04
N LYS A 3 1.43 4.45 -9.87
CA LYS A 3 2.76 4.57 -9.28
C LYS A 3 3.24 3.22 -8.81
N GLU A 4 4.53 2.95 -8.94
CA GLU A 4 5.17 1.75 -8.40
C GLU A 4 6.55 2.07 -7.84
N GLY A 5 7.00 1.25 -6.89
CA GLY A 5 8.30 1.45 -6.27
C GLY A 5 8.56 0.46 -5.16
N ILE A 6 9.57 0.78 -4.35
CA ILE A 6 9.96 -0.01 -3.17
C ILE A 6 10.01 0.93 -1.97
N ILE A 7 9.35 0.53 -0.88
CA ILE A 7 9.49 1.17 0.44
C ILE A 7 10.40 0.28 1.28
N GLY A 8 11.42 0.88 1.88
CA GLY A 8 12.27 0.23 2.88
C GLY A 8 11.68 0.40 4.27
N ILE A 9 11.21 -0.68 4.88
CA ILE A 9 10.67 -0.66 6.25
C ILE A 9 11.78 -1.06 7.23
N PRO A 10 12.16 -0.19 8.18
CA PRO A 10 13.22 -0.50 9.14
C PRO A 10 12.80 -1.62 10.09
N THR A 11 13.76 -2.49 10.38
CA THR A 11 13.65 -3.57 11.37
C THR A 11 14.39 -3.19 12.65
N LYS A 12 14.14 -3.92 13.75
CA LYS A 12 14.78 -3.68 15.05
C LYS A 12 16.31 -3.78 15.01
N ASN A 13 16.87 -4.48 14.02
CA ASN A 13 18.31 -4.71 13.91
C ASN A 13 19.03 -3.68 13.03
N GLY A 14 18.33 -2.63 12.58
CA GLY A 14 18.88 -1.62 11.67
C GLY A 14 18.89 -2.01 10.20
N GLU A 15 18.44 -3.22 9.86
CA GLU A 15 18.20 -3.66 8.48
C GLU A 15 16.85 -3.16 7.96
N TYR A 16 16.66 -3.19 6.64
CA TYR A 16 15.39 -2.81 6.00
C TYR A 16 14.74 -3.99 5.27
N LYS A 17 13.44 -4.17 5.48
CA LYS A 17 12.59 -5.04 4.66
C LYS A 17 12.09 -4.26 3.44
N LYS A 18 12.21 -4.86 2.26
CA LYS A 18 11.79 -4.26 0.99
C LYS A 18 10.35 -4.64 0.69
N VAL A 19 9.45 -3.65 0.68
CA VAL A 19 8.07 -3.82 0.25
C VAL A 19 7.91 -3.19 -1.12
N LYS A 20 7.69 -4.02 -2.16
CA LYS A 20 7.34 -3.53 -3.49
C LYS A 20 5.86 -3.15 -3.51
N TYR A 21 5.54 -1.98 -4.07
CA TYR A 21 4.17 -1.48 -4.13
C TYR A 21 3.74 -1.12 -5.55
N TRP A 22 2.44 -1.18 -5.76
CA TRP A 22 1.73 -0.59 -6.89
C TRP A 22 0.50 0.13 -6.36
N VAL A 23 0.31 1.38 -6.76
CA VAL A 23 -0.83 2.21 -6.35
C VAL A 23 -1.46 2.85 -7.56
N LYS A 24 -2.79 2.77 -7.65
CA LYS A 24 -3.59 3.60 -8.57
C LYS A 24 -4.37 4.61 -7.76
N HIS A 25 -3.97 5.87 -7.85
CA HIS A 25 -4.69 6.98 -7.22
C HIS A 25 -5.26 7.94 -8.28
N PHE A 26 -6.24 8.77 -7.93
CA PHE A 26 -6.80 9.80 -8.80
C PHE A 26 -6.56 11.20 -8.21
N ASP A 27 -7.02 12.24 -8.90
CA ASP A 27 -6.90 13.61 -8.43
C ASP A 27 -7.94 13.91 -7.35
N GLU A 28 -9.14 13.36 -7.51
CA GLU A 28 -10.28 13.46 -6.59
C GLU A 28 -10.50 12.16 -5.79
N PRO A 29 -11.00 12.26 -4.54
CA PRO A 29 -11.34 11.11 -3.71
C PRO A 29 -12.60 10.37 -4.20
N SER A 30 -12.82 9.15 -3.70
CA SER A 30 -14.00 8.33 -4.04
C SER A 30 -14.47 7.55 -2.81
N GLU A 31 -15.69 7.81 -2.35
CA GLU A 31 -16.31 7.07 -1.25
C GLU A 31 -16.54 5.58 -1.58
N ASP A 32 -16.90 5.27 -2.83
CA ASP A 32 -17.21 3.90 -3.25
C ASP A 32 -15.96 3.04 -3.48
N TYR A 33 -14.86 3.65 -3.95
CA TYR A 33 -13.71 2.92 -4.46
C TYR A 33 -12.38 3.31 -3.81
N GLY A 34 -12.34 4.42 -3.09
CA GLY A 34 -11.16 4.91 -2.40
C GLY A 34 -10.92 4.14 -1.10
N ILE A 35 -9.66 3.82 -0.81
CA ILE A 35 -9.31 3.34 0.54
C ILE A 35 -9.64 4.45 1.53
N ASN A 36 -10.55 4.15 2.47
CA ASN A 36 -11.11 5.10 3.44
C ASN A 36 -11.76 6.33 2.79
N GLY A 37 -12.42 6.14 1.63
CA GLY A 37 -13.01 7.24 0.86
C GLY A 37 -12.00 8.13 0.14
N GLY A 38 -10.70 7.79 0.18
CA GLY A 38 -9.63 8.62 -0.39
C GLY A 38 -9.43 8.47 -1.90
N LYS A 39 -8.26 8.88 -2.39
CA LYS A 39 -7.93 8.90 -3.83
C LYS A 39 -7.37 7.58 -4.36
N ILE A 40 -6.81 6.74 -3.49
CA ILE A 40 -6.25 5.44 -3.84
C ILE A 40 -7.37 4.44 -4.08
N SER A 41 -7.53 4.01 -5.33
CA SER A 41 -8.55 3.03 -5.76
C SER A 41 -8.04 1.60 -5.85
N LYS A 42 -6.73 1.43 -5.99
CA LYS A 42 -6.06 0.12 -6.01
C LYS A 42 -4.70 0.20 -5.33
N LEU A 43 -4.35 -0.84 -4.59
CA LEU A 43 -3.07 -0.99 -3.91
C LEU A 43 -2.66 -2.46 -3.87
N SER A 44 -1.42 -2.76 -4.22
CA SER A 44 -0.84 -4.10 -4.05
C SER A 44 0.52 -3.98 -3.38
N LEU A 45 0.76 -4.77 -2.32
CA LEU A 45 2.02 -4.80 -1.59
C LEU A 45 2.61 -6.21 -1.63
N LYS A 46 3.90 -6.29 -1.95
CA LYS A 46 4.64 -7.55 -2.06
C LYS A 46 5.95 -7.50 -1.28
N MET A 47 6.19 -8.50 -0.46
CA MET A 47 7.43 -8.66 0.31
C MET A 47 7.87 -10.11 0.24
N ASP A 48 9.18 -10.34 0.06
CA ASP A 48 9.77 -11.68 -0.01
C ASP A 48 9.01 -12.62 -0.99
N GLY A 49 8.58 -12.06 -2.13
CA GLY A 49 7.85 -12.79 -3.17
C GLY A 49 6.36 -13.04 -2.89
N LYS A 50 5.83 -12.66 -1.72
CA LYS A 50 4.44 -12.90 -1.29
C LYS A 50 3.62 -11.62 -1.28
N TRP A 51 2.35 -11.73 -1.68
CA TRP A 51 1.38 -10.63 -1.54
C TRP A 51 1.01 -10.49 -0.06
N ILE A 52 1.27 -9.32 0.51
CA ILE A 52 1.05 -9.02 1.94
C ILE A 52 -0.06 -7.98 2.16
N ALA A 53 -0.54 -7.36 1.08
CA ALA A 53 -1.80 -6.63 1.01
C ALA A 53 -2.25 -6.49 -0.44
N ASN A 54 -3.56 -6.49 -0.68
CA ASN A 54 -4.16 -6.17 -1.97
C ASN A 54 -5.54 -5.54 -1.76
N TYR A 55 -5.74 -4.41 -2.41
CA TYR A 55 -7.00 -3.69 -2.48
C TYR A 55 -7.32 -3.42 -3.95
N ASP A 56 -8.43 -3.94 -4.45
CA ASP A 56 -8.99 -3.60 -5.76
C ASP A 56 -10.43 -3.11 -5.56
N ARG A 57 -10.56 -1.87 -5.06
CA ARG A 57 -11.84 -1.25 -4.70
C ARG A 57 -12.61 -2.03 -3.62
N GLY A 58 -11.83 -2.65 -2.74
CA GLY A 58 -12.24 -3.59 -1.72
C GLY A 58 -11.02 -4.38 -1.30
N TRP A 59 -10.95 -4.81 -0.03
CA TRP A 59 -9.82 -5.58 0.46
C TRP A 59 -9.93 -7.04 0.01
N ASP A 60 -9.09 -7.45 -0.94
CA ASP A 60 -8.88 -8.87 -1.24
C ASP A 60 -7.97 -9.50 -0.19
N ILE A 61 -6.92 -8.76 0.19
CA ILE A 61 -5.96 -9.14 1.23
C ILE A 61 -5.71 -7.90 2.10
N LYS A 62 -6.25 -7.90 3.32
CA LYS A 62 -5.89 -6.87 4.32
C LYS A 62 -4.39 -6.96 4.66
N PRO A 63 -3.74 -5.87 5.10
CA PRO A 63 -2.35 -5.91 5.56
C PRO A 63 -2.11 -7.09 6.50
N THR A 64 -1.19 -7.98 6.13
CA THR A 64 -0.97 -9.25 6.86
C THR A 64 0.16 -9.18 7.88
N CYS A 65 0.93 -8.10 7.89
CA CYS A 65 2.06 -7.90 8.79
C CYS A 65 2.35 -6.41 9.01
N LYS A 66 3.21 -6.11 10.00
CA LYS A 66 3.56 -4.75 10.39
C LYS A 66 4.21 -3.95 9.24
N GLU A 67 5.00 -4.61 8.40
CA GLU A 67 5.61 -3.98 7.22
C GLU A 67 4.56 -3.59 6.18
N ALA A 68 3.50 -4.40 6.02
CA ALA A 68 2.37 -4.08 5.15
C ALA A 68 1.60 -2.87 5.69
N GLU A 69 1.33 -2.84 7.00
CA GLU A 69 0.64 -1.72 7.67
C GLU A 69 1.44 -0.42 7.53
N MET A 70 2.75 -0.46 7.78
CA MET A 70 3.62 0.71 7.64
C MET A 70 3.68 1.23 6.20
N ALA A 71 3.86 0.32 5.23
CA ALA A 71 3.87 0.69 3.82
C ALA A 71 2.52 1.28 3.38
N LEU A 72 1.40 0.72 3.84
CA LEU A 72 0.07 1.27 3.61
C LEU A 72 -0.05 2.69 4.19
N CYS A 73 0.34 2.91 5.45
CA CYS A 73 0.29 4.23 6.08
C CYS A 73 1.09 5.29 5.31
N ILE A 74 2.29 4.94 4.85
CA ILE A 74 3.13 5.84 4.03
C ILE A 74 2.41 6.20 2.73
N LEU A 75 1.89 5.20 2.01
CA LEU A 75 1.21 5.41 0.73
C LEU A 75 -0.08 6.21 0.87
N LEU A 76 -0.84 5.99 1.95
CA LEU A 76 -2.01 6.80 2.26
C LEU A 76 -1.62 8.26 2.52
N ASN A 77 -0.56 8.51 3.30
CA ASN A 77 -0.09 9.87 3.56
C ASN A 77 0.41 10.59 2.29
N GLU A 78 0.97 9.85 1.33
CA GLU A 78 1.52 10.45 0.11
C GLU A 78 0.51 10.60 -1.04
N HIS A 79 -0.53 9.75 -1.10
CA HIS A 79 -1.36 9.61 -2.30
C HIS A 79 -2.87 9.64 -2.08
N ASN A 80 -3.36 9.62 -0.84
CA ASN A 80 -4.75 10.02 -0.54
C ASN A 80 -4.83 11.52 -0.33
#